data_AF-A0A932XNF9-F1
#
_entry.id   AF-A0A932XNF9-F1
#
_cell.length_a   1.000
_cell.length_b   1.000
_cell.length_c   1.000
_cell.angle_alpha   90.00
_cell.angle_beta   90.00
_cell.angle_gamma   90.00
#
_symmetry.space_group_name_H-M   'P 1'
#
loop_
_entity.id
_entity.type
_entity.pdbx_description
1 polymer ?
#
loop_
_entity_poly.entity_id
_entity_poly.type
_entity_poly.pdbx_seq_one_letter_code
_entity_poly.pdbx_strand_id
1 'polypeptide(L)'
;MDHTRDQEMRRYLLAREAQLLAQLPSMGEEELRWTVRIFADGLDEASKALLLKGYSEYLPLEAMRAVVAAFIPQYTRLALQDLDAKSSMVGEGLRGFTDEELQGMSSAEKWGLLAKNPDALTSSQVARELARLLFCRTPDLFLDPSLPLATIEYPAYFEVQEALAVLPDDTLQELKRIALDQLETFQRGSYEERQKTLDALRGKITEAIGLPTLDALSEGRMERIPRKGPILPEEPPPLFLEDMSLEELRMSLKVLADFMSLEEFREGLLPLKDRYPSFYDLPEEELKSLLRRLAFTMGDRTILDYTARALFGRMVTGSSISPEVWALLPEEEKLQRLLADCDRMDLVQAARHISRTFLSPSSKALFDVGVQLRLLDDPRYRALQDRLILQFASPSQGERLRELNRQVTALVWEMEGAAPEAREGRFQEIREAIAKALSFNEVL
;
A
#
# COMPACT_ATOMS: atom_id res chain seq x y z
N MET A 1 -8.38 -20.65 35.44
CA MET A 1 -8.35 -20.96 33.99
C MET A 1 -7.73 -19.74 33.34
N ASP A 2 -6.45 -19.81 32.93
CA ASP A 2 -5.93 -19.18 31.69
C ASP A 2 -4.39 -19.32 31.47
N HIS A 3 -3.68 -20.16 32.24
CA HIS A 3 -2.23 -20.37 32.05
C HIS A 3 -1.83 -20.77 30.61
N THR A 4 -2.74 -21.37 29.82
CA THR A 4 -2.49 -21.72 28.42
C THR A 4 -2.43 -20.49 27.52
N ARG A 5 -3.35 -19.52 27.68
CA ARG A 5 -3.38 -18.27 26.91
C ARG A 5 -2.12 -17.44 27.18
N ASP A 6 -1.75 -17.26 28.45
CA ASP A 6 -0.55 -16.50 28.83
C ASP A 6 0.71 -17.11 28.22
N GLN A 7 0.83 -18.45 28.25
CA GLN A 7 1.98 -19.15 27.69
C GLN A 7 2.00 -19.12 26.15
N GLU A 8 0.84 -19.10 25.49
CA GLU A 8 0.73 -18.92 24.04
C GLU A 8 1.11 -17.51 23.62
N MET A 9 0.56 -16.48 24.28
CA MET A 9 0.88 -15.08 24.00
C MET A 9 2.37 -14.79 24.25
N ARG A 10 2.93 -15.27 25.36
CA ARG A 10 4.37 -15.14 25.63
C ARG A 10 5.23 -15.79 24.54
N ARG A 11 4.86 -16.98 24.08
CA ARG A 11 5.56 -17.64 22.96
C ARG A 11 5.43 -16.85 21.66
N TYR A 12 4.24 -16.32 21.36
CA TYR A 12 3.99 -15.48 20.20
C TYR A 12 4.87 -14.22 20.21
N LEU A 13 4.90 -13.49 21.32
CA LEU A 13 5.69 -12.25 21.46
C LEU A 13 7.19 -12.50 21.25
N LEU A 14 7.74 -13.54 21.87
CA LEU A 14 9.14 -13.92 21.74
C LEU A 14 9.49 -14.44 20.33
N ALA A 15 8.60 -15.22 19.72
CA ALA A 15 8.78 -15.69 18.35
C ALA A 15 8.75 -14.55 17.34
N ARG A 16 7.82 -13.59 17.52
CA ARG A 16 7.70 -12.39 16.67
C ARG A 16 8.93 -11.49 16.81
N GLU A 17 9.44 -11.28 18.01
CA GLU A 17 10.72 -10.58 18.23
C GLU A 17 11.84 -11.22 17.42
N ALA A 18 12.04 -12.54 17.56
CA ALA A 18 13.09 -13.26 16.85
C ALA A 18 12.92 -13.17 15.33
N GLN A 19 11.69 -13.29 14.83
CA GLN A 19 11.38 -13.19 13.41
C GLN A 19 11.68 -11.79 12.87
N LEU A 20 11.21 -10.74 13.54
CA LEU A 20 11.42 -9.35 13.10
C LEU A 20 12.91 -9.01 13.10
N LEU A 21 13.66 -9.42 14.13
CA LEU A 21 15.11 -9.20 14.18
C LEU A 21 15.86 -9.96 13.08
N ALA A 22 15.42 -11.18 12.74
CA ALA A 22 16.01 -11.97 11.66
C ALA A 22 15.74 -11.36 10.27
N GLN A 23 14.54 -10.79 10.07
CA GLN A 23 14.14 -10.13 8.83
C GLN A 23 14.66 -8.69 8.73
N LEU A 24 15.09 -8.10 9.86
CA LEU A 24 15.49 -6.71 9.94
C LEU A 24 16.51 -6.30 8.87
N PRO A 25 17.54 -7.08 8.48
CA PRO A 25 18.50 -6.70 7.44
C PRO A 25 17.89 -6.57 6.03
N SER A 26 16.80 -7.27 5.75
CA SER A 26 16.11 -7.22 4.45
C SER A 26 14.96 -6.22 4.41
N MET A 27 14.56 -5.66 5.56
CA MET A 27 13.44 -4.71 5.60
C MET A 27 13.79 -3.40 4.88
N GLY A 28 12.87 -2.96 4.03
CA GLY A 28 12.89 -1.65 3.38
C GLY A 28 12.40 -0.53 4.31
N GLU A 29 12.50 0.72 3.86
CA GLU A 29 12.11 1.88 4.68
C GLU A 29 10.64 1.87 5.08
N GLU A 30 9.74 1.48 4.18
CA GLU A 30 8.31 1.34 4.48
C GLU A 30 8.05 0.28 5.54
N GLU A 31 8.65 -0.90 5.42
CA GLU A 31 8.48 -2.00 6.38
C GLU A 31 9.00 -1.62 7.77
N LEU A 32 10.13 -0.90 7.84
CA LEU A 32 10.68 -0.40 9.11
C LEU A 32 9.75 0.63 9.76
N ARG A 33 9.19 1.57 8.99
CA ARG A 33 8.23 2.55 9.49
C ARG A 33 6.94 1.88 9.93
N TRP A 34 6.41 0.96 9.14
CA TRP A 34 5.22 0.18 9.47
C TRP A 34 5.42 -0.57 10.80
N THR A 35 6.58 -1.23 10.96
CA THR A 35 6.95 -1.95 12.19
C THR A 35 6.95 -1.02 13.42
N VAL A 36 7.53 0.17 13.32
CA VAL A 36 7.51 1.12 14.44
C VAL A 36 6.09 1.61 14.72
N ARG A 37 5.35 2.00 13.68
CA ARG A 37 3.99 2.51 13.79
C ARG A 37 3.05 1.53 14.47
N ILE A 38 3.03 0.26 14.05
CA ILE A 38 2.07 -0.71 14.60
C ILE A 38 2.28 -0.94 16.10
N PHE A 39 3.54 -1.09 16.51
CA PHE A 39 3.86 -1.36 17.91
C PHE A 39 3.75 -0.09 18.76
N ALA A 40 4.17 1.06 18.23
CA ALA A 40 4.00 2.32 18.94
C ALA A 40 2.52 2.72 19.11
N ASP A 41 1.65 2.36 18.16
CA ASP A 41 0.23 2.70 18.24
C ASP A 41 -0.44 2.12 19.49
N GLY A 42 -0.02 0.93 19.96
CA GLY A 42 -0.52 0.32 21.20
C GLY A 42 -0.10 1.04 22.48
N LEU A 43 1.08 1.65 22.50
CA LEU A 43 1.73 2.18 23.70
C LEU A 43 1.03 3.42 24.28
N ASP A 44 1.19 3.60 25.60
CA ASP A 44 0.91 4.86 26.27
C ASP A 44 1.97 5.94 25.93
N GLU A 45 1.65 7.21 26.19
CA GLU A 45 2.52 8.33 25.82
C GLU A 45 3.88 8.34 26.52
N ALA A 46 3.99 7.85 27.76
CA ALA A 46 5.27 7.76 28.45
C ALA A 46 6.15 6.67 27.83
N SER A 47 5.55 5.52 27.49
CA SER A 47 6.21 4.43 26.79
C SER A 47 6.64 4.85 25.38
N LYS A 48 5.78 5.54 24.61
CA LYS A 48 6.15 6.10 23.30
C LYS A 48 7.32 7.07 23.40
N ALA A 49 7.27 8.03 24.32
CA ALA A 49 8.33 9.02 24.51
C ALA A 49 9.68 8.38 24.88
N LEU A 50 9.65 7.26 25.61
CA LEU A 50 10.84 6.49 25.96
C LEU A 50 11.39 5.71 24.76
N LEU A 51 10.55 4.92 24.10
CA LEU A 51 10.98 3.97 23.04
C LEU A 51 11.29 4.66 21.72
N LEU A 52 10.59 5.75 21.40
CA LEU A 52 10.78 6.51 20.17
C LEU A 52 11.77 7.67 20.33
N LYS A 53 12.53 7.71 21.43
CA LYS A 53 13.53 8.75 21.64
C LYS A 53 14.61 8.69 20.55
N GLY A 54 14.67 9.73 19.74
CA GLY A 54 15.61 9.82 18.61
C GLY A 54 15.16 9.08 17.36
N TYR A 55 13.96 8.48 17.37
CA TYR A 55 13.33 7.98 16.15
C TYR A 55 12.79 9.16 15.34
N SER A 56 13.00 9.07 14.02
CA SER A 56 12.32 9.91 13.04
C SER A 56 12.13 9.06 11.79
N GLU A 57 10.98 9.22 11.13
CA GLU A 57 10.78 8.62 9.80
C GLU A 57 11.67 9.26 8.73
N TYR A 58 12.37 10.34 9.09
CA TYR A 58 13.39 10.99 8.28
C TYR A 58 14.82 10.58 8.67
N LEU A 59 15.01 9.42 9.29
CA LEU A 59 16.35 8.85 9.43
C LEU A 59 16.76 8.14 8.13
N PRO A 60 18.06 8.19 7.74
CA PRO A 60 18.59 7.31 6.71
C PRO A 60 18.32 5.84 7.04
N LEU A 61 18.24 4.98 6.02
CA LEU A 61 17.77 3.59 6.17
C LEU A 61 18.54 2.83 7.25
N GLU A 62 19.87 2.92 7.24
CA GLU A 62 20.72 2.20 8.21
C GLU A 62 20.60 2.77 9.64
N ALA A 63 20.38 4.07 9.78
CA ALA A 63 20.10 4.67 11.07
C ALA A 63 18.72 4.25 11.59
N MET A 64 17.71 4.21 10.72
CA MET A 64 16.39 3.68 11.06
C MET A 64 16.47 2.21 11.47
N ARG A 65 17.21 1.39 10.72
CA ARG A 65 17.43 -0.02 11.03
C ARG A 65 18.07 -0.21 12.41
N ALA A 66 19.06 0.61 12.75
CA ALA A 66 19.69 0.58 14.08
C ALA A 66 18.72 0.96 15.20
N VAL A 67 17.87 1.98 14.99
CA VAL A 67 16.83 2.36 15.95
C VAL A 67 15.81 1.24 16.11
N VAL A 68 15.34 0.65 15.00
CA VAL A 68 14.36 -0.45 15.01
C VAL A 68 14.92 -1.71 15.69
N ALA A 69 16.21 -2.01 15.48
CA ALA A 69 16.91 -3.10 16.17
C ALA A 69 16.86 -2.95 17.70
N ALA A 70 16.97 -1.72 18.20
CA ALA A 70 16.87 -1.44 19.63
C ALA A 70 15.41 -1.34 20.12
N PHE A 71 14.50 -0.91 19.25
CA PHE A 71 13.07 -0.76 19.54
C PHE A 71 12.38 -2.10 19.76
N ILE A 72 12.56 -3.07 18.86
CA ILE A 72 11.84 -4.36 18.89
C ILE A 72 11.98 -5.07 20.26
N PRO A 73 13.20 -5.29 20.81
CA PRO A 73 13.35 -5.97 22.10
C PRO A 73 12.78 -5.17 23.29
N GLN A 74 12.83 -3.83 23.20
CA GLN A 74 12.28 -2.97 24.25
C GLN A 74 10.76 -3.02 24.26
N TYR A 75 10.14 -2.97 23.07
CA TYR A 75 8.71 -3.13 22.92
C TYR A 75 8.25 -4.51 23.41
N THR A 76 8.92 -5.59 22.98
CA THR A 76 8.57 -6.95 23.45
C THR A 76 8.65 -7.07 24.96
N ARG A 77 9.63 -6.43 25.60
CA ARG A 77 9.71 -6.38 27.06
C ARG A 77 8.49 -5.70 27.70
N LEU A 78 8.04 -4.57 27.15
CA LEU A 78 6.84 -3.88 27.64
C LEU A 78 5.59 -4.74 27.43
N ALA A 79 5.44 -5.37 26.27
CA ALA A 79 4.31 -6.25 25.98
C ALA A 79 4.25 -7.45 26.93
N LEU A 80 5.41 -8.03 27.27
CA LEU A 80 5.49 -9.10 28.27
C LEU A 80 5.17 -8.62 29.69
N GLN A 81 5.55 -7.40 30.05
CA GLN A 81 5.21 -6.79 31.33
C GLN A 81 3.71 -6.50 31.44
N ASP A 82 3.09 -6.00 30.37
CA ASP A 82 1.64 -5.83 30.30
C ASP A 82 0.95 -7.19 30.44
N LEU A 83 1.39 -8.21 29.70
CA LEU A 83 0.89 -9.57 29.84
C LEU A 83 0.96 -10.06 31.30
N ASP A 84 2.11 -9.95 31.96
CA ASP A 84 2.26 -10.37 33.37
C ASP A 84 1.35 -9.60 34.33
N ALA A 85 1.14 -8.30 34.08
CA ALA A 85 0.22 -7.48 34.85
C ALA A 85 -1.24 -7.94 34.64
N LYS A 86 -1.64 -8.24 33.40
CA LYS A 86 -3.01 -8.68 33.06
C LYS A 86 -3.31 -10.09 33.50
N SER A 87 -2.36 -11.02 33.39
CA SER A 87 -2.49 -12.40 33.91
C SER A 87 -2.70 -12.45 35.42
N SER A 88 -2.28 -11.39 36.13
CA SER A 88 -2.47 -11.22 37.57
C SER A 88 -3.80 -10.56 37.94
N MET A 89 -4.55 -10.01 36.97
CA MET A 89 -5.84 -9.36 37.20
C MET A 89 -6.99 -10.36 37.05
N VAL A 90 -7.75 -10.58 38.13
CA VAL A 90 -9.01 -11.33 38.10
C VAL A 90 -10.13 -10.35 37.76
N GLY A 91 -10.42 -10.13 36.48
CA GLY A 91 -11.49 -9.21 36.06
C GLY A 91 -12.04 -9.50 34.67
N GLU A 92 -13.35 -9.36 34.51
CA GLU A 92 -14.06 -9.48 33.22
C GLU A 92 -14.10 -8.11 32.51
N GLY A 93 -13.88 -8.08 31.19
CA GLY A 93 -13.99 -6.89 30.33
C GLY A 93 -12.66 -6.38 29.74
N LEU A 94 -12.70 -5.25 29.02
CA LEU A 94 -11.56 -4.71 28.24
C LEU A 94 -10.26 -4.55 29.05
N ARG A 95 -10.37 -4.26 30.36
CA ARG A 95 -9.20 -4.06 31.23
C ARG A 95 -8.35 -5.31 31.45
N GLY A 96 -8.91 -6.51 31.18
CA GLY A 96 -8.22 -7.79 31.30
C GLY A 96 -7.51 -8.24 30.00
N PHE A 97 -7.58 -7.44 28.93
CA PHE A 97 -6.81 -7.67 27.72
C PHE A 97 -5.54 -6.83 27.73
N THR A 98 -4.49 -7.40 27.14
CA THR A 98 -3.26 -6.67 26.85
C THR A 98 -3.46 -5.70 25.70
N ASP A 99 -2.60 -4.69 25.58
CA ASP A 99 -2.65 -3.77 24.44
C ASP A 99 -2.48 -4.51 23.09
N GLU A 100 -1.72 -5.59 23.06
CA GLU A 100 -1.58 -6.47 21.88
C GLU A 100 -2.88 -7.15 21.47
N GLU A 101 -3.60 -7.70 22.45
CA GLU A 101 -4.89 -8.33 22.18
C GLU A 101 -5.93 -7.31 21.77
N LEU A 102 -5.91 -6.12 22.39
CA LEU A 102 -6.74 -5.01 21.96
C LEU A 102 -6.39 -4.60 20.52
N GLN A 103 -5.13 -4.57 20.11
CA GLN A 103 -4.78 -4.25 18.72
C GLN A 103 -5.38 -5.25 17.72
N GLY A 104 -5.47 -6.53 18.07
CA GLY A 104 -6.02 -7.58 17.21
C GLY A 104 -7.55 -7.70 17.18
N MET A 105 -8.28 -6.93 17.99
CA MET A 105 -9.75 -6.98 18.01
C MET A 105 -10.38 -6.07 16.95
N SER A 106 -11.52 -6.51 16.41
CA SER A 106 -12.36 -5.66 15.56
C SER A 106 -12.97 -4.49 16.33
N SER A 107 -13.39 -3.45 15.61
CA SER A 107 -14.09 -2.32 16.23
C SER A 107 -15.39 -2.79 16.89
N ALA A 108 -16.14 -3.68 16.23
CA ALA A 108 -17.37 -4.24 16.78
C ALA A 108 -17.20 -4.91 18.13
N GLU A 109 -16.15 -5.72 18.27
CA GLU A 109 -15.84 -6.41 19.52
C GLU A 109 -15.48 -5.41 20.62
N LYS A 110 -14.54 -4.49 20.37
CA LYS A 110 -14.10 -3.50 21.36
C LYS A 110 -15.23 -2.60 21.82
N TRP A 111 -15.94 -1.99 20.88
CA TRP A 111 -17.01 -1.07 21.23
C TRP A 111 -18.18 -1.80 21.89
N GLY A 112 -18.42 -3.07 21.56
CA GLY A 112 -19.37 -3.93 22.25
C GLY A 112 -18.96 -4.25 23.70
N LEU A 113 -17.67 -4.46 23.96
CA LEU A 113 -17.16 -4.62 25.32
C LEU A 113 -17.14 -3.28 26.09
N LEU A 114 -16.83 -2.17 25.42
CA LEU A 114 -16.86 -0.83 26.00
C LEU A 114 -18.29 -0.43 26.40
N ALA A 115 -19.31 -0.81 25.63
CA ALA A 115 -20.70 -0.58 26.00
C ALA A 115 -21.09 -1.25 27.33
N LYS A 116 -20.48 -2.39 27.66
CA LYS A 116 -20.70 -3.10 28.94
C LYS A 116 -19.92 -2.47 30.10
N ASN A 117 -18.82 -1.78 29.80
CA ASN A 117 -17.98 -1.10 30.80
C ASN A 117 -17.40 0.20 30.21
N PRO A 118 -18.18 1.31 30.21
CA PRO A 118 -17.82 2.54 29.48
C PRO A 118 -16.55 3.24 29.97
N ASP A 119 -16.09 2.91 31.16
CA ASP A 119 -14.89 3.47 31.79
C ASP A 119 -13.67 2.55 31.65
N ALA A 120 -13.77 1.50 30.82
CA ALA A 120 -12.71 0.52 30.70
C ALA A 120 -11.47 1.03 29.96
N LEU A 121 -11.61 2.05 29.10
CA LEU A 121 -10.53 2.64 28.32
C LEU A 121 -10.13 4.02 28.87
N THR A 122 -8.85 4.34 28.75
CA THR A 122 -8.31 5.68 29.00
C THR A 122 -8.72 6.66 27.89
N SER A 123 -8.62 7.98 28.13
CA SER A 123 -8.92 8.99 27.11
C SER A 123 -8.09 8.80 25.82
N SER A 124 -6.81 8.45 25.94
CA SER A 124 -5.95 8.19 24.77
C SER A 124 -6.41 6.95 23.98
N GLN A 125 -6.83 5.88 24.66
CA GLN A 125 -7.40 4.71 24.01
C GLN A 125 -8.75 5.03 23.35
N VAL A 126 -9.59 5.86 23.97
CA VAL A 126 -10.85 6.33 23.35
C VAL A 126 -10.57 7.14 22.08
N ALA A 127 -9.61 8.08 22.13
CA ALA A 127 -9.20 8.85 20.96
C ALA A 127 -8.70 7.94 19.82
N ARG A 128 -7.89 6.93 20.14
CA ARG A 128 -7.42 5.92 19.19
C ARG A 128 -8.58 5.16 18.52
N GLU A 129 -9.54 4.69 19.30
CA GLU A 129 -10.67 3.93 18.75
C GLU A 129 -11.63 4.84 17.95
N LEU A 130 -11.81 6.10 18.33
CA LEU A 130 -12.55 7.08 17.52
C LEU A 130 -11.83 7.38 16.19
N ALA A 131 -10.50 7.48 16.20
CA ALA A 131 -9.71 7.62 14.98
C ALA A 131 -9.96 6.43 14.02
N ARG A 132 -10.01 5.20 14.53
CA ARG A 132 -10.31 4.00 13.72
C ARG A 132 -11.73 4.01 13.15
N LEU A 133 -12.71 4.46 13.93
CA LEU A 133 -14.08 4.61 13.43
C LEU A 133 -14.16 5.64 12.29
N LEU A 134 -13.33 6.68 12.32
CA LEU A 134 -13.26 7.64 11.22
C LEU A 134 -12.81 6.99 9.89
N PHE A 135 -11.87 6.05 9.98
CA PHE A 135 -11.35 5.25 8.86
C PHE A 135 -12.22 4.04 8.48
N CYS A 136 -13.18 3.67 9.33
CA CYS A 136 -14.12 2.59 9.05
C CYS A 136 -15.13 3.04 7.99
N ARG A 137 -14.86 2.78 6.70
CA ARG A 137 -15.69 3.29 5.58
C ARG A 137 -16.95 2.46 5.32
N THR A 138 -16.95 1.18 5.69
CA THR A 138 -18.08 0.27 5.47
C THR A 138 -18.44 -0.51 6.74
N PRO A 139 -19.69 -1.00 6.85
CA PRO A 139 -20.10 -1.87 7.94
C PRO A 139 -19.29 -3.16 8.06
N ASP A 140 -18.70 -3.65 6.97
CA ASP A 140 -17.89 -4.87 6.99
C ASP A 140 -16.55 -4.63 7.69
N LEU A 141 -15.90 -3.48 7.41
CA LEU A 141 -14.66 -3.08 8.09
C LEU A 141 -14.84 -2.91 9.60
N PHE A 142 -16.05 -2.59 10.05
CA PHE A 142 -16.36 -2.48 11.47
C PHE A 142 -16.23 -3.82 12.20
N LEU A 143 -16.52 -4.93 11.51
CA LEU A 143 -16.42 -6.30 12.01
C LEU A 143 -15.02 -6.91 11.76
N ASP A 144 -14.20 -6.26 10.94
CA ASP A 144 -12.90 -6.77 10.50
C ASP A 144 -11.79 -6.47 11.53
N PRO A 145 -11.09 -7.48 12.05
CA PRO A 145 -9.95 -7.29 12.95
C PRO A 145 -8.70 -6.69 12.29
N SER A 146 -8.64 -6.59 10.96
CA SER A 146 -7.51 -6.00 10.22
C SER A 146 -7.57 -4.47 10.15
N LEU A 147 -8.70 -3.83 10.46
CA LEU A 147 -8.85 -2.38 10.38
C LEU A 147 -7.76 -1.62 11.16
N PRO A 148 -7.43 -1.95 12.43
CA PRO A 148 -6.33 -1.31 13.15
C PRO A 148 -5.01 -1.33 12.37
N LEU A 149 -4.67 -2.48 11.76
CA LEU A 149 -3.45 -2.66 10.97
C LEU A 149 -3.46 -1.85 9.67
N ALA A 150 -4.62 -1.73 9.02
CA ALA A 150 -4.75 -0.96 7.79
C ALA A 150 -4.64 0.55 8.03
N THR A 151 -5.17 1.04 9.17
CA THR A 151 -5.20 2.49 9.44
C THR A 151 -3.81 3.11 9.66
N ILE A 152 -2.87 2.36 10.26
CA ILE A 152 -1.52 2.87 10.58
C ILE A 152 -0.67 3.16 9.34
N GLU A 153 -1.08 2.67 8.16
CA GLU A 153 -0.37 2.96 6.92
C GLU A 153 -0.55 4.43 6.48
N TYR A 154 -1.62 5.08 6.93
CA TYR A 154 -1.99 6.41 6.49
C TYR A 154 -1.51 7.48 7.47
N PRO A 155 -0.71 8.48 7.03
CA PRO A 155 -0.28 9.58 7.88
C PRO A 155 -1.44 10.33 8.54
N ALA A 156 -2.57 10.44 7.82
CA ALA A 156 -3.77 11.10 8.31
C ALA A 156 -4.34 10.43 9.57
N TYR A 157 -4.09 9.14 9.81
CA TYR A 157 -4.50 8.46 11.03
C TYR A 157 -3.81 9.07 12.25
N PHE A 158 -2.51 9.32 12.18
CA PHE A 158 -1.76 9.94 13.27
C PHE A 158 -2.15 11.41 13.48
N GLU A 159 -2.40 12.15 12.40
CA GLU A 159 -2.92 13.53 12.48
C GLU A 159 -4.29 13.57 13.17
N VAL A 160 -5.18 12.62 12.85
CA VAL A 160 -6.49 12.47 13.52
C VAL A 160 -6.32 12.11 14.99
N GLN A 161 -5.42 11.19 15.33
CA GLN A 161 -5.14 10.83 16.72
C GLN A 161 -4.64 12.03 17.52
N GLU A 162 -3.70 12.81 16.98
CA GLU A 162 -3.19 14.03 17.61
C GLU A 162 -4.32 15.06 17.81
N ALA A 163 -5.16 15.27 16.80
CA ALA A 163 -6.29 16.19 16.88
C ALA A 163 -7.33 15.74 17.93
N LEU A 164 -7.62 14.44 18.02
CA LEU A 164 -8.52 13.89 19.03
C LEU A 164 -7.92 13.95 20.44
N ALA A 165 -6.61 13.76 20.59
CA ALA A 165 -5.92 13.79 21.87
C ALA A 165 -5.86 15.19 22.51
N VAL A 166 -5.97 16.26 21.71
CA VAL A 166 -6.00 17.65 22.22
C VAL A 166 -7.40 18.20 22.44
N LEU A 167 -8.46 17.42 22.15
CA LEU A 167 -9.82 17.83 22.44
C LEU A 167 -10.04 17.97 23.95
N PRO A 168 -10.94 18.88 24.39
CA PRO A 168 -11.41 18.88 25.76
C PRO A 168 -12.01 17.52 26.14
N ASP A 169 -11.71 17.05 27.35
CA ASP A 169 -12.14 15.73 27.83
C ASP A 169 -13.66 15.54 27.71
N ASP A 170 -14.45 16.58 28.03
CA ASP A 170 -15.92 16.56 27.88
C ASP A 170 -16.37 16.31 26.43
N THR A 171 -15.67 16.88 25.44
CA THR A 171 -15.97 16.68 24.01
C THR A 171 -15.65 15.24 23.60
N LEU A 172 -14.52 14.70 24.05
CA LEU A 172 -14.12 13.32 23.77
C LEU A 172 -15.09 12.31 24.39
N GLN A 173 -15.53 12.56 25.64
CA GLN A 173 -16.53 11.72 26.30
C GLN A 173 -17.90 11.81 25.63
N GLU A 174 -18.29 12.98 25.11
CA GLU A 174 -19.54 13.11 24.34
C GLU A 174 -19.48 12.33 23.03
N LEU A 175 -18.36 12.38 22.29
CA LEU A 175 -18.16 11.56 21.09
C LEU A 175 -18.21 10.06 21.41
N LYS A 176 -17.57 9.63 22.52
CA LYS A 176 -17.65 8.26 23.02
C LYS A 176 -19.09 7.84 23.28
N ARG A 177 -19.86 8.68 23.99
CA ARG A 177 -21.27 8.42 24.31
C ARG A 177 -22.12 8.27 23.05
N ILE A 178 -21.94 9.18 22.08
CA ILE A 178 -22.62 9.12 20.79
C ILE A 178 -22.30 7.81 20.05
N ALA A 179 -21.03 7.42 20.00
CA ALA A 179 -20.61 6.17 19.36
C ALA A 179 -21.26 4.95 20.02
N LEU A 180 -21.30 4.90 21.35
CA LEU A 180 -21.93 3.84 22.12
C LEU A 180 -23.44 3.76 21.88
N ASP A 181 -24.15 4.89 21.89
CA ASP A 181 -25.60 4.95 21.65
C ASP A 181 -25.94 4.46 20.23
N GLN A 182 -25.11 4.81 19.25
CA GLN A 182 -25.30 4.40 17.86
C GLN A 182 -24.99 2.93 17.63
N LEU A 183 -24.09 2.33 18.43
CA LEU A 183 -23.71 0.92 18.33
C LEU A 183 -24.90 -0.03 18.50
N GLU A 184 -25.81 0.27 19.43
CA GLU A 184 -26.97 -0.58 19.69
C GLU A 184 -27.91 -0.61 18.47
N THR A 185 -28.05 0.54 17.79
CA THR A 185 -28.85 0.67 16.56
C THR A 185 -28.14 0.02 15.38
N PHE A 186 -26.82 0.20 15.29
CA PHE A 186 -25.96 -0.34 14.23
C PHE A 186 -26.07 -1.88 14.16
N GLN A 187 -25.99 -2.58 15.30
CA GLN A 187 -26.02 -4.05 15.30
C GLN A 187 -27.36 -4.63 14.82
N ARG A 188 -28.48 -3.91 15.00
CA ARG A 188 -29.83 -4.38 14.67
C ARG A 188 -30.32 -3.95 13.28
N GLY A 189 -29.67 -2.96 12.68
CA GLY A 189 -30.06 -2.40 11.37
C GLY A 189 -29.64 -3.27 10.19
N SER A 190 -30.26 -3.01 9.05
CA SER A 190 -29.84 -3.45 7.72
C SER A 190 -28.49 -2.82 7.31
N TYR A 191 -27.87 -3.33 6.25
CA TYR A 191 -26.59 -2.80 5.76
C TYR A 191 -26.65 -1.29 5.46
N GLU A 192 -27.71 -0.82 4.80
CA GLU A 192 -27.89 0.61 4.49
C GLU A 192 -28.06 1.47 5.75
N GLU A 193 -28.80 0.97 6.75
CA GLU A 193 -28.96 1.67 8.04
C GLU A 193 -27.65 1.71 8.83
N ARG A 194 -26.86 0.64 8.77
CA ARG A 194 -25.50 0.57 9.32
C ARG A 194 -24.59 1.59 8.64
N GLN A 195 -24.58 1.64 7.32
CA GLN A 195 -23.78 2.60 6.55
C GLN A 195 -24.14 4.03 6.92
N LYS A 196 -25.45 4.37 6.95
CA LYS A 196 -25.91 5.72 7.36
C LYS A 196 -25.48 6.09 8.78
N THR A 197 -25.55 5.13 9.71
CA THR A 197 -25.12 5.33 11.09
C THR A 197 -23.61 5.59 11.16
N LEU A 198 -22.82 4.80 10.43
CA LEU A 198 -21.37 4.96 10.34
C LEU A 198 -20.99 6.31 9.73
N ASP A 199 -21.62 6.72 8.64
CA ASP A 199 -21.35 8.01 8.00
C ASP A 199 -21.73 9.18 8.91
N ALA A 200 -22.82 9.08 9.67
CA ALA A 200 -23.20 10.08 10.65
C ALA A 200 -22.17 10.17 11.80
N LEU A 201 -21.65 9.04 12.28
CA LEU A 201 -20.61 9.00 13.31
C LEU A 201 -19.31 9.63 12.82
N ARG A 202 -18.88 9.23 11.63
CA ARG A 202 -17.69 9.78 10.95
C ARG A 202 -17.83 11.30 10.79
N GLY A 203 -18.98 11.77 10.34
CA GLY A 203 -19.26 13.21 10.21
C GLY A 203 -19.11 13.97 11.52
N LYS A 204 -19.60 13.43 12.64
CA LYS A 204 -19.46 14.05 13.96
C LYS A 204 -18.01 14.10 14.45
N ILE A 205 -17.24 13.04 14.20
CA ILE A 205 -15.81 13.01 14.53
C ILE A 205 -15.08 14.06 13.69
N THR A 206 -15.33 14.10 12.38
CA THR A 206 -14.76 15.10 11.45
C THR A 206 -15.06 16.53 11.89
N GLU A 207 -16.31 16.82 12.26
CA GLU A 207 -16.73 18.14 12.76
C GLU A 207 -15.97 18.53 14.03
N ALA A 208 -15.81 17.60 14.97
CA ALA A 208 -15.13 17.87 16.24
C ALA A 208 -13.64 18.21 16.06
N ILE A 209 -12.94 17.59 15.10
CA ILE A 209 -11.52 17.82 14.85
C ILE A 209 -11.24 18.80 13.71
N GLY A 210 -12.27 19.31 13.02
CA GLY A 210 -12.15 20.34 11.99
C GLY A 210 -11.48 19.88 10.69
N LEU A 211 -11.61 18.60 10.31
CA LEU A 211 -11.02 18.08 9.08
C LEU A 211 -11.80 18.51 7.82
N PRO A 212 -11.12 18.92 6.73
CA PRO A 212 -11.79 19.48 5.55
C PRO A 212 -12.49 18.45 4.66
N THR A 213 -11.94 17.23 4.49
CA THR A 213 -12.55 16.15 3.70
C THR A 213 -12.18 14.75 4.20
N LEU A 214 -13.11 13.80 4.09
CA LEU A 214 -12.89 12.38 4.43
C LEU A 214 -12.04 11.65 3.37
N ASP A 215 -12.06 12.11 2.12
CA ASP A 215 -11.35 11.47 1.00
C ASP A 215 -9.82 11.55 1.15
N ALA A 216 -9.32 12.60 1.81
CA ALA A 216 -7.89 12.79 2.08
C ALA A 216 -7.32 11.83 3.14
N LEU A 217 -8.17 11.08 3.87
CA LEU A 217 -7.73 10.15 4.91
C LEU A 217 -6.94 8.97 4.34
N SER A 218 -7.25 8.55 3.11
CA SER A 218 -6.61 7.39 2.46
C SER A 218 -5.51 7.79 1.46
N GLU A 219 -5.05 9.04 1.50
CA GLU A 219 -3.96 9.53 0.65
C GLU A 219 -2.58 9.38 1.32
N GLY A 220 -1.56 9.14 0.50
CA GLY A 220 -0.18 9.14 0.95
C GLY A 220 0.20 7.93 1.82
N ARG A 221 -0.23 6.73 1.41
CA ARG A 221 0.10 5.48 2.10
C ARG A 221 1.61 5.39 2.33
N MET A 222 1.99 5.06 3.56
CA MET A 222 3.38 4.98 4.02
C MET A 222 4.21 6.24 3.69
N GLU A 223 3.61 7.42 3.50
CA GLU A 223 4.37 8.67 3.51
C GLU A 223 4.91 8.95 4.91
N ARG A 224 6.02 9.70 4.99
CA ARG A 224 6.69 9.98 6.27
C ARG A 224 5.81 10.83 7.19
N ILE A 225 5.80 10.53 8.49
CA ILE A 225 5.20 11.38 9.53
C ILE A 225 6.29 12.13 10.33
N PRO A 226 6.07 13.44 10.62
CA PRO A 226 4.98 14.28 10.12
C PRO A 226 5.15 14.58 8.62
N ARG A 227 4.06 14.68 7.84
CA ARG A 227 4.09 14.91 6.38
C ARG A 227 4.96 16.11 5.95
N LYS A 228 5.04 17.13 6.81
CA LYS A 228 5.93 18.29 6.66
C LYS A 228 7.22 18.06 7.46
N GLY A 229 8.18 17.35 6.88
CA GLY A 229 9.49 17.13 7.47
C GLY A 229 10.66 17.58 6.59
N PRO A 230 11.90 17.38 7.05
CA PRO A 230 13.10 17.75 6.31
C PRO A 230 13.17 16.96 5.00
N ILE A 231 13.52 17.64 3.91
CA ILE A 231 13.82 16.99 2.63
C ILE A 231 15.17 16.29 2.81
N LEU A 232 15.14 14.97 3.00
CA LEU A 232 16.36 14.18 2.93
C LEU A 232 16.74 13.96 1.46
N PRO A 233 18.04 13.85 1.15
CA PRO A 233 18.44 13.14 -0.04
C PRO A 233 17.98 11.69 0.14
N GLU A 234 16.97 11.26 -0.62
CA GLU A 234 16.56 9.86 -0.60
C GLU A 234 17.80 9.01 -0.95
N GLU A 235 18.05 7.92 -0.21
CA GLU A 235 19.14 7.00 -0.53
C GLU A 235 18.66 6.03 -1.63
N PRO A 236 19.49 5.75 -2.65
CA PRO A 236 19.13 4.77 -3.67
C PRO A 236 18.84 3.40 -3.03
N PRO A 237 17.80 2.69 -3.48
CA PRO A 237 17.52 1.35 -2.98
C PRO A 237 18.77 0.46 -3.16
N PRO A 238 19.06 -0.45 -2.21
CA PRO A 238 20.21 -1.33 -2.31
C PRO A 238 20.04 -2.25 -3.52
N LEU A 239 20.69 -1.89 -4.63
CA LEU A 239 20.82 -2.76 -5.80
C LEU A 239 22.08 -3.61 -5.66
N PHE A 240 21.89 -4.92 -5.58
CA PHE A 240 22.98 -5.90 -5.64
C PHE A 240 23.51 -6.00 -7.08
N LEU A 241 24.35 -5.04 -7.48
CA LEU A 241 24.94 -4.99 -8.83
C LEU A 241 26.34 -5.61 -8.93
N GLU A 242 26.99 -5.91 -7.80
CA GLU A 242 28.41 -6.28 -7.80
C GLU A 242 28.68 -7.63 -8.46
N ASP A 243 27.76 -8.59 -8.31
CA ASP A 243 27.90 -9.95 -8.84
C ASP A 243 27.26 -10.12 -10.23
N MET A 244 26.68 -9.06 -10.80
CA MET A 244 26.00 -9.13 -12.09
C MET A 244 26.99 -9.08 -13.26
N SER A 245 26.84 -9.99 -14.21
CA SER A 245 27.52 -9.94 -15.50
C SER A 245 27.08 -8.71 -16.32
N LEU A 246 27.91 -8.32 -17.29
CA LEU A 246 27.58 -7.20 -18.20
C LEU A 246 26.27 -7.42 -18.98
N GLU A 247 25.94 -8.68 -19.29
CA GLU A 247 24.68 -9.04 -19.94
C GLU A 247 23.48 -8.79 -19.02
N GLU A 248 23.59 -9.20 -17.76
CA GLU A 248 22.55 -8.98 -16.74
C GLU A 248 22.36 -7.49 -16.46
N LEU A 249 23.43 -6.71 -16.33
CA LEU A 249 23.36 -5.25 -16.15
C LEU A 249 22.64 -4.57 -17.33
N ARG A 250 22.93 -5.01 -18.57
CA ARG A 250 22.24 -4.50 -19.77
C ARG A 250 20.77 -4.88 -19.80
N MET A 251 20.43 -6.08 -19.34
CA MET A 251 19.04 -6.51 -19.22
C MET A 251 18.30 -5.67 -18.16
N SER A 252 18.91 -5.42 -17.00
CA SER A 252 18.34 -4.52 -15.99
C SER A 252 18.08 -3.12 -16.53
N LEU A 253 18.98 -2.60 -17.38
CA LEU A 253 18.77 -1.30 -18.02
C LEU A 253 17.58 -1.32 -18.99
N LYS A 254 17.44 -2.38 -19.80
CA LYS A 254 16.28 -2.55 -20.69
C LYS A 254 14.98 -2.59 -19.90
N VAL A 255 14.98 -3.35 -18.80
CA VAL A 255 13.83 -3.48 -17.90
C VAL A 255 13.44 -2.12 -17.33
N LEU A 256 14.38 -1.39 -16.73
CA LEU A 256 14.11 -0.05 -16.18
C LEU A 256 13.63 0.93 -17.26
N ALA A 257 14.26 0.93 -18.44
CA ALA A 257 13.88 1.81 -19.55
C ALA A 257 12.46 1.54 -20.08
N ASP A 258 11.94 0.32 -19.91
CA ASP A 258 10.59 -0.05 -20.31
C ASP A 258 9.50 0.52 -19.36
N PHE A 259 9.83 0.84 -18.10
CA PHE A 259 8.88 1.50 -17.18
C PHE A 259 8.88 3.02 -17.30
N MET A 260 9.98 3.58 -17.79
CA MET A 260 10.15 5.02 -17.85
C MET A 260 9.07 5.67 -18.70
N SER A 261 8.46 6.71 -18.16
CA SER A 261 7.85 7.75 -18.96
C SER A 261 8.87 8.38 -19.92
N LEU A 262 8.36 9.09 -20.92
CA LEU A 262 9.11 9.85 -21.89
C LEU A 262 9.94 10.95 -21.22
N GLU A 263 9.43 11.53 -20.13
CA GLU A 263 10.14 12.51 -19.32
C GLU A 263 11.31 11.86 -18.58
N GLU A 264 11.06 10.78 -17.83
CA GLU A 264 12.11 10.02 -17.14
C GLU A 264 13.18 9.50 -18.11
N PHE A 265 12.77 9.04 -19.31
CA PHE A 265 13.71 8.63 -20.36
C PHE A 265 14.56 9.81 -20.86
N ARG A 266 13.95 10.97 -21.07
CA ARG A 266 14.65 12.18 -21.53
C ARG A 266 15.65 12.68 -20.51
N GLU A 267 15.31 12.62 -19.22
CA GLU A 267 16.20 13.08 -18.15
C GLU A 267 17.29 12.05 -17.83
N GLY A 268 16.92 10.77 -17.73
CA GLY A 268 17.80 9.71 -17.27
C GLY A 268 18.72 9.14 -18.35
N LEU A 269 18.23 8.97 -19.58
CA LEU A 269 18.90 8.20 -20.62
C LEU A 269 19.35 9.02 -21.83
N LEU A 270 18.62 10.08 -22.20
CA LEU A 270 18.97 10.89 -23.37
C LEU A 270 20.37 11.54 -23.28
N PRO A 271 20.83 12.06 -22.12
CA PRO A 271 22.16 12.68 -22.01
C PRO A 271 23.32 11.71 -22.30
N LEU A 272 23.06 10.40 -22.25
CA LEU A 272 24.07 9.39 -22.57
C LEU A 272 24.31 9.26 -24.08
N LYS A 273 23.33 9.62 -24.92
CA LYS A 273 23.46 9.50 -26.38
C LYS A 273 24.51 10.46 -26.96
N ASP A 274 24.79 11.55 -26.26
CA ASP A 274 25.84 12.49 -26.65
C ASP A 274 27.25 11.95 -26.33
N ARG A 275 27.35 10.98 -25.42
CA ARG A 275 28.62 10.38 -24.97
C ARG A 275 28.86 8.99 -25.55
N TYR A 276 27.80 8.24 -25.85
CA TYR A 276 27.85 6.86 -26.32
C TYR A 276 26.92 6.64 -27.51
N PRO A 277 27.38 6.03 -28.63
CA PRO A 277 26.54 5.74 -29.80
C PRO A 277 25.37 4.78 -29.48
N SER A 278 25.55 3.90 -28.50
CA SER A 278 24.56 2.92 -28.08
C SER A 278 24.62 2.67 -26.57
N PHE A 279 23.49 2.28 -25.96
CA PHE A 279 23.48 1.82 -24.57
C PHE A 279 24.32 0.56 -24.35
N TYR A 280 24.57 -0.21 -25.41
CA TYR A 280 25.46 -1.36 -25.38
C TYR A 280 26.94 -0.97 -25.26
N ASP A 281 27.30 0.27 -25.56
CA ASP A 281 28.69 0.75 -25.53
C ASP A 281 29.08 1.31 -24.15
N LEU A 282 28.16 1.34 -23.17
CA LEU A 282 28.48 1.79 -21.82
C LEU A 282 29.47 0.84 -21.14
N PRO A 283 30.56 1.36 -20.55
CA PRO A 283 31.42 0.59 -19.65
C PRO A 283 30.64 0.08 -18.43
N GLU A 284 31.07 -1.06 -17.89
CA GLU A 284 30.42 -1.72 -16.76
C GLU A 284 30.18 -0.80 -15.55
N GLU A 285 31.18 -0.02 -15.15
CA GLU A 285 31.09 0.89 -14.00
C GLU A 285 30.11 2.06 -14.23
N GLU A 286 30.07 2.61 -15.46
CA GLU A 286 29.10 3.64 -15.83
C GLU A 286 27.68 3.05 -15.89
N LEU A 287 27.55 1.79 -16.31
CA LEU A 287 26.28 1.07 -16.32
C LEU A 287 25.78 0.79 -14.89
N LYS A 288 26.65 0.35 -13.97
CA LYS A 288 26.30 0.17 -12.55
C LYS A 288 25.88 1.49 -11.91
N SER A 289 26.62 2.57 -12.16
CA SER A 289 26.29 3.92 -11.69
C SER A 289 24.93 4.39 -12.22
N LEU A 290 24.68 4.20 -13.52
CA LEU A 290 23.41 4.51 -14.16
C LEU A 290 22.25 3.73 -13.53
N LEU A 291 22.38 2.41 -13.40
CA LEU A 291 21.34 1.56 -12.83
C LEU A 291 20.96 1.97 -11.41
N ARG A 292 21.94 2.30 -10.56
CA ARG A 292 21.68 2.84 -9.21
C ARG A 292 20.84 4.10 -9.25
N ARG A 293 21.20 5.05 -10.12
CA ARG A 293 20.46 6.30 -10.29
C ARG A 293 19.06 6.07 -10.83
N LEU A 294 18.90 5.17 -11.80
CA LEU A 294 17.60 4.90 -12.40
C LEU A 294 16.67 4.16 -11.45
N ALA A 295 17.14 3.12 -10.75
CA ALA A 295 16.30 2.41 -9.79
C ALA A 295 15.84 3.32 -8.64
N PHE A 296 16.67 4.28 -8.25
CA PHE A 296 16.26 5.32 -7.33
C PHE A 296 15.07 6.15 -7.84
N THR A 297 15.15 6.65 -9.08
CA THR A 297 14.05 7.41 -9.69
C THR A 297 12.80 6.54 -9.93
N MET A 298 13.00 5.27 -10.26
CA MET A 298 11.91 4.35 -10.60
C MET A 298 11.24 3.73 -9.37
N GLY A 299 11.88 3.76 -8.20
CA GLY A 299 11.34 3.19 -6.96
C GLY A 299 11.19 1.68 -7.04
N ASP A 300 10.06 1.16 -6.56
CA ASP A 300 9.75 -0.26 -6.48
C ASP A 300 9.05 -0.80 -7.75
N ARG A 301 9.01 -0.03 -8.84
CA ARG A 301 8.33 -0.40 -10.09
C ARG A 301 8.88 -1.71 -10.69
N THR A 302 8.00 -2.61 -11.10
CA THR A 302 8.35 -3.93 -11.65
C THR A 302 7.73 -4.20 -13.03
N ILE A 303 8.27 -5.21 -13.73
CA ILE A 303 7.77 -5.65 -15.05
C ILE A 303 6.34 -6.15 -15.07
N LEU A 304 5.85 -6.57 -13.91
CA LEU A 304 4.48 -7.00 -13.77
C LEU A 304 3.53 -5.86 -13.44
N ASP A 305 3.98 -4.65 -13.07
CA ASP A 305 3.04 -3.62 -12.58
C ASP A 305 2.00 -3.21 -13.62
N TYR A 306 2.33 -3.27 -14.93
CA TYR A 306 1.36 -3.08 -16.00
C TYR A 306 0.17 -4.05 -15.94
N THR A 307 0.34 -5.24 -15.36
CA THR A 307 -0.65 -6.33 -15.35
C THR A 307 -1.13 -6.64 -13.93
N ALA A 308 -0.21 -6.72 -12.99
CA ALA A 308 -0.41 -6.90 -11.55
C ALA A 308 -1.25 -5.79 -10.90
N ARG A 309 -1.38 -4.61 -11.52
CA ARG A 309 -2.23 -3.53 -11.05
C ARG A 309 -3.67 -3.94 -10.75
N ALA A 310 -4.27 -4.82 -11.56
CA ALA A 310 -5.63 -5.30 -11.34
C ALA A 310 -5.72 -6.21 -10.10
N LEU A 311 -4.70 -7.03 -9.84
CA LEU A 311 -4.71 -8.00 -8.74
C LEU A 311 -4.27 -7.42 -7.40
N PHE A 312 -3.27 -6.54 -7.42
CA PHE A 312 -2.52 -6.17 -6.22
C PHE A 312 -2.43 -4.65 -6.01
N GLY A 313 -3.11 -3.84 -6.83
CA GLY A 313 -3.06 -2.38 -6.68
C GLY A 313 -1.68 -1.76 -6.95
N ARG A 314 -0.82 -2.49 -7.68
CA ARG A 314 0.53 -2.07 -8.11
C ARG A 314 0.44 -1.09 -9.27
N MET A 315 0.27 0.20 -8.98
CA MET A 315 0.09 1.23 -10.01
C MET A 315 1.38 1.48 -10.79
N VAL A 316 1.26 1.90 -12.07
CA VAL A 316 2.44 2.14 -12.92
C VAL A 316 2.98 3.55 -12.76
N THR A 317 2.12 4.52 -12.52
CA THR A 317 2.48 5.93 -12.35
C THR A 317 2.14 6.47 -10.97
N GLY A 318 1.04 6.00 -10.37
CA GLY A 318 0.67 6.33 -9.00
C GLY A 318 1.42 5.52 -7.96
N SER A 319 1.29 5.92 -6.70
CA SER A 319 1.77 5.12 -5.57
C SER A 319 1.03 3.78 -5.51
N SER A 320 1.77 2.70 -5.25
CA SER A 320 1.21 1.37 -5.02
C SER A 320 0.29 1.35 -3.79
N ILE A 321 -0.81 0.62 -3.89
CA ILE A 321 -1.74 0.39 -2.77
C ILE A 321 -1.33 -0.94 -2.12
N SER A 322 -1.46 -1.05 -0.79
CA SER A 322 -1.29 -2.30 -0.04
C SER A 322 -2.13 -3.39 -0.72
N PRO A 323 -1.62 -4.61 -0.91
CA PRO A 323 -2.47 -5.73 -1.32
C PRO A 323 -3.67 -5.96 -0.38
N GLU A 324 -3.48 -5.78 0.93
CA GLU A 324 -4.52 -5.85 1.95
C GLU A 324 -5.58 -4.75 1.78
N VAL A 325 -5.18 -3.48 1.67
CA VAL A 325 -6.10 -2.37 1.41
C VAL A 325 -6.78 -2.55 0.06
N TRP A 326 -6.02 -2.92 -0.97
CA TRP A 326 -6.53 -3.14 -2.32
C TRP A 326 -7.64 -4.17 -2.26
N ALA A 327 -7.43 -5.32 -1.62
CA ALA A 327 -8.45 -6.36 -1.46
C ALA A 327 -9.76 -5.83 -0.83
N LEU A 328 -9.66 -4.87 0.11
CA LEU A 328 -10.79 -4.30 0.85
C LEU A 328 -11.52 -3.16 0.13
N LEU A 329 -10.95 -2.59 -0.93
CA LEU A 329 -11.59 -1.50 -1.67
C LEU A 329 -12.85 -2.00 -2.41
N PRO A 330 -13.92 -1.19 -2.49
CA PRO A 330 -15.04 -1.48 -3.38
C PRO A 330 -14.58 -1.65 -4.84
N GLU A 331 -15.20 -2.58 -5.56
CA GLU A 331 -14.83 -2.89 -6.96
C GLU A 331 -14.88 -1.67 -7.88
N GLU A 332 -15.85 -0.78 -7.67
CA GLU A 332 -15.95 0.50 -8.39
C GLU A 332 -14.76 1.41 -8.08
N GLU A 333 -14.34 1.51 -6.82
CA GLU A 333 -13.19 2.33 -6.42
C GLU A 333 -11.88 1.76 -6.98
N LYS A 334 -11.72 0.43 -7.01
CA LYS A 334 -10.57 -0.23 -7.64
C LYS A 334 -10.49 0.14 -9.13
N LEU A 335 -11.59 0.00 -9.87
CA LEU A 335 -11.63 0.35 -11.28
C LEU A 335 -11.32 1.84 -11.50
N GLN A 336 -11.91 2.74 -10.72
CA GLN A 336 -11.62 4.18 -10.83
C GLN A 336 -10.14 4.50 -10.61
N ARG A 337 -9.49 3.83 -9.64
CA ARG A 337 -8.05 4.01 -9.39
C ARG A 337 -7.19 3.50 -10.55
N LEU A 338 -7.55 2.37 -11.15
CA LEU A 338 -6.87 1.87 -12.36
C LEU A 338 -7.03 2.85 -13.54
N LEU A 339 -8.23 3.39 -13.74
CA LEU A 339 -8.48 4.34 -14.82
C LEU A 339 -7.75 5.68 -14.58
N ALA A 340 -7.70 6.17 -13.34
CA ALA A 340 -6.94 7.37 -12.99
C ALA A 340 -5.43 7.20 -13.21
N ASP A 341 -4.88 6.01 -12.95
CA ASP A 341 -3.48 5.69 -13.27
C ASP A 341 -3.25 5.58 -14.79
N CYS A 342 -4.24 5.12 -15.58
CA CYS A 342 -4.17 5.20 -17.04
C CYS A 342 -4.12 6.63 -17.57
N ASP A 343 -4.82 7.57 -16.93
CA ASP A 343 -4.86 8.98 -17.35
C ASP A 343 -3.52 9.69 -17.11
N ARG A 344 -2.73 9.18 -16.16
CA ARG A 344 -1.38 9.68 -15.82
C ARG A 344 -0.29 9.07 -16.69
N MET A 345 -0.51 7.88 -17.27
CA MET A 345 0.42 7.26 -18.22
C MET A 345 0.62 8.14 -19.45
N ASP A 346 1.87 8.23 -19.92
CA ASP A 346 2.11 8.79 -21.24
C ASP A 346 1.80 7.81 -22.38
N LEU A 347 1.93 8.28 -23.61
CA LEU A 347 1.63 7.48 -24.81
C LEU A 347 2.54 6.25 -24.95
N VAL A 348 3.77 6.31 -24.47
CA VAL A 348 4.72 5.19 -24.57
C VAL A 348 4.38 4.12 -23.53
N GLN A 349 4.09 4.52 -22.29
CA GLN A 349 3.64 3.62 -21.24
C GLN A 349 2.31 2.93 -21.61
N ALA A 350 1.35 3.69 -22.14
CA ALA A 350 0.09 3.15 -22.67
C ALA A 350 0.34 2.14 -23.81
N ALA A 351 1.24 2.47 -24.74
CA ALA A 351 1.58 1.55 -25.84
C ALA A 351 2.24 0.26 -25.35
N ARG A 352 3.10 0.33 -24.32
CA ARG A 352 3.73 -0.85 -23.70
C ARG A 352 2.72 -1.72 -22.99
N HIS A 353 1.82 -1.15 -22.20
CA HIS A 353 0.73 -1.88 -21.55
C HIS A 353 -0.10 -2.68 -22.57
N ILE A 354 -0.60 -2.01 -23.61
CA ILE A 354 -1.39 -2.65 -24.67
C ILE A 354 -0.56 -3.73 -25.38
N SER A 355 0.71 -3.47 -25.67
CA SER A 355 1.60 -4.42 -26.36
C SER A 355 1.87 -5.67 -25.54
N ARG A 356 2.06 -5.53 -24.22
CA ARG A 356 2.22 -6.66 -23.29
C ARG A 356 0.97 -7.52 -23.25
N THR A 357 -0.19 -6.90 -23.13
CA THR A 357 -1.49 -7.60 -23.15
C THR A 357 -1.71 -8.33 -24.47
N PHE A 358 -1.42 -7.68 -25.60
CA PHE A 358 -1.65 -8.27 -26.93
C PHE A 358 -0.70 -9.43 -27.26
N LEU A 359 0.59 -9.31 -26.91
CA LEU A 359 1.62 -10.29 -27.28
C LEU A 359 1.80 -11.40 -26.25
N SER A 360 1.18 -11.29 -25.08
CA SER A 360 1.16 -12.39 -24.12
C SER A 360 0.29 -13.53 -24.68
N PRO A 361 0.80 -14.78 -24.70
CA PRO A 361 0.10 -15.90 -25.34
C PRO A 361 -1.07 -16.46 -24.53
N SER A 362 -1.17 -16.11 -23.24
CA SER A 362 -2.26 -16.52 -22.37
C SER A 362 -2.42 -15.57 -21.19
N SER A 363 -3.55 -15.67 -20.50
CA SER A 363 -3.83 -14.90 -19.28
C SER A 363 -2.73 -15.12 -18.22
N LYS A 364 -2.27 -16.37 -18.04
CA LYS A 364 -1.18 -16.71 -17.11
C LYS A 364 0.15 -16.09 -17.52
N ALA A 365 0.45 -16.09 -18.83
CA ALA A 365 1.70 -15.56 -19.35
C ALA A 365 1.81 -14.04 -19.18
N LEU A 366 0.67 -13.35 -19.05
CA LEU A 366 0.61 -11.92 -18.72
C LEU A 366 1.19 -11.58 -17.33
N PHE A 367 1.17 -12.54 -16.40
CA PHE A 367 1.71 -12.40 -15.03
C PHE A 367 3.02 -13.15 -14.80
N ASP A 368 3.61 -13.74 -15.85
CA ASP A 368 4.88 -14.46 -15.76
C ASP A 368 6.06 -13.53 -16.05
N VAL A 369 6.89 -13.29 -15.04
CA VAL A 369 8.08 -12.41 -15.16
C VAL A 369 8.98 -12.83 -16.32
N GLY A 370 9.22 -14.13 -16.49
CA GLY A 370 10.10 -14.65 -17.54
C GLY A 370 9.55 -14.40 -18.94
N VAL A 371 8.24 -14.55 -19.14
CA VAL A 371 7.57 -14.20 -20.41
C VAL A 371 7.68 -12.69 -20.65
N GLN A 372 7.37 -11.89 -19.64
CA GLN A 372 7.38 -10.43 -19.76
C GLN A 372 8.78 -9.86 -20.04
N LEU A 373 9.83 -10.50 -19.52
CA LEU A 373 11.23 -10.18 -19.83
C LEU A 373 11.58 -10.57 -21.27
N ARG A 374 11.19 -11.76 -21.73
CA ARG A 374 11.45 -12.20 -23.12
C ARG A 374 10.80 -11.30 -24.17
N LEU A 375 9.67 -10.65 -23.86
CA LEU A 375 9.05 -9.68 -24.76
C LEU A 375 9.97 -8.49 -25.09
N LEU A 376 10.89 -8.11 -24.19
CA LEU A 376 11.81 -7.00 -24.41
C LEU A 376 12.79 -7.26 -25.57
N ASP A 377 13.05 -8.52 -25.88
CA ASP A 377 13.91 -8.94 -27.00
C ASP A 377 13.09 -9.35 -28.25
N ASP A 378 11.75 -9.39 -28.17
CA ASP A 378 10.90 -9.72 -29.31
C ASP A 378 10.75 -8.52 -30.25
N PRO A 379 11.18 -8.61 -31.54
CA PRO A 379 11.03 -7.52 -32.49
C PRO A 379 9.58 -7.07 -32.69
N ARG A 380 8.61 -7.97 -32.48
CA ARG A 380 7.17 -7.67 -32.59
C ARG A 380 6.71 -6.72 -31.50
N TYR A 381 7.29 -6.79 -30.30
CA TYR A 381 6.95 -5.90 -29.18
C TYR A 381 7.25 -4.45 -29.53
N ARG A 382 8.43 -4.18 -30.07
CA ARG A 382 8.81 -2.83 -30.50
C ARG A 382 8.00 -2.37 -31.73
N ALA A 383 7.83 -3.24 -32.72
CA ALA A 383 7.06 -2.90 -33.93
C ALA A 383 5.60 -2.54 -33.60
N LEU A 384 5.01 -3.22 -32.62
CA LEU A 384 3.65 -2.93 -32.16
C LEU A 384 3.56 -1.59 -31.42
N GLN A 385 4.52 -1.29 -30.54
CA GLN A 385 4.60 0.01 -29.87
C GLN A 385 4.75 1.15 -30.88
N ASP A 386 5.67 1.00 -31.85
CA ASP A 386 5.89 2.00 -32.88
C ASP A 386 4.62 2.20 -33.71
N ARG A 387 3.89 1.12 -34.03
CA ARG A 387 2.60 1.22 -34.73
C ARG A 387 1.54 1.92 -33.88
N LEU A 388 1.39 1.55 -32.61
CA LEU A 388 0.47 2.20 -31.68
C LEU A 388 0.77 3.69 -31.60
N ILE A 389 2.03 4.07 -31.40
CA ILE A 389 2.42 5.47 -31.32
C ILE A 389 2.18 6.16 -32.67
N LEU A 390 2.69 5.65 -33.79
CA LEU A 390 2.56 6.30 -35.10
C LEU A 390 1.11 6.43 -35.59
N GLN A 391 0.28 5.40 -35.36
CA GLN A 391 -1.13 5.38 -35.75
C GLN A 391 -1.98 6.32 -34.87
N PHE A 392 -1.48 6.67 -33.67
CA PHE A 392 -2.20 7.49 -32.71
C PHE A 392 -1.47 8.80 -32.30
N ALA A 393 -0.35 9.17 -32.91
CA ALA A 393 0.49 10.30 -32.48
C ALA A 393 0.00 11.70 -32.91
N SER A 394 -1.09 11.84 -33.66
CA SER A 394 -1.66 13.18 -33.89
C SER A 394 -2.37 13.70 -32.62
N PRO A 395 -2.44 15.02 -32.38
CA PRO A 395 -3.04 15.60 -31.17
C PRO A 395 -4.49 15.13 -30.90
N SER A 396 -5.25 14.82 -31.95
CA SER A 396 -6.62 14.26 -31.85
C SER A 396 -6.67 12.74 -31.74
N GLN A 397 -5.59 12.03 -32.09
CA GLN A 397 -5.53 10.57 -32.04
C GLN A 397 -4.82 10.04 -30.79
N GLY A 398 -4.05 10.87 -30.07
CA GLY A 398 -3.45 10.49 -28.78
C GLY A 398 -4.52 10.11 -27.75
N GLU A 399 -5.66 10.78 -27.80
CA GLU A 399 -6.88 10.44 -27.06
C GLU A 399 -7.39 9.02 -27.37
N ARG A 400 -7.26 8.54 -28.61
CA ARG A 400 -7.70 7.18 -28.98
C ARG A 400 -6.80 6.11 -28.36
N LEU A 401 -5.49 6.35 -28.26
CA LEU A 401 -4.59 5.41 -27.59
C LEU A 401 -4.86 5.38 -26.08
N ARG A 402 -5.11 6.54 -25.47
CA ARG A 402 -5.52 6.63 -24.06
C ARG A 402 -6.84 5.92 -23.81
N GLU A 403 -7.82 6.12 -24.67
CA GLU A 403 -9.11 5.44 -24.56
C GLU A 403 -8.98 3.92 -24.74
N LEU A 404 -8.17 3.47 -25.71
CA LEU A 404 -7.87 2.05 -25.88
C LEU A 404 -7.16 1.49 -24.63
N ASN A 405 -6.24 2.24 -24.04
CA ASN A 405 -5.56 1.84 -22.80
C ASN A 405 -6.55 1.69 -21.64
N ARG A 406 -7.45 2.65 -21.46
CA ARG A 406 -8.54 2.59 -20.46
C ARG A 406 -9.44 1.39 -20.68
N GLN A 407 -9.84 1.14 -21.93
CA GLN A 407 -10.67 0.00 -22.31
C GLN A 407 -9.97 -1.33 -22.01
N VAL A 408 -8.71 -1.48 -22.41
CA VAL A 408 -7.92 -2.69 -22.13
C VAL A 408 -7.77 -2.91 -20.62
N THR A 409 -7.49 -1.85 -19.85
CA THR A 409 -7.43 -1.94 -18.38
C THR A 409 -8.75 -2.40 -17.78
N ALA A 410 -9.89 -1.86 -18.22
CA ALA A 410 -11.21 -2.26 -17.74
C ALA A 410 -11.51 -3.73 -18.08
N LEU A 411 -11.18 -4.19 -19.29
CA LEU A 411 -11.40 -5.58 -19.68
C LEU A 411 -10.48 -6.55 -18.93
N VAL A 412 -9.21 -6.19 -18.67
CA VAL A 412 -8.29 -7.00 -17.85
C VAL A 412 -8.80 -7.08 -16.42
N TRP A 413 -9.33 -5.99 -15.87
CA TRP A 413 -9.99 -5.97 -14.57
C TRP A 413 -11.20 -6.93 -14.52
N GLU A 414 -12.09 -6.86 -15.51
CA GLU A 414 -13.23 -7.79 -15.63
C GLU A 414 -12.80 -9.25 -15.77
N MET A 415 -11.72 -9.51 -16.52
CA MET A 415 -11.14 -10.84 -16.68
C MET A 415 -10.65 -11.39 -15.35
N GLU A 416 -9.97 -10.60 -14.52
CA GLU A 416 -9.49 -11.07 -13.21
C GLU A 416 -10.63 -11.36 -12.23
N GLY A 417 -11.73 -10.60 -12.32
CA GLY A 417 -12.96 -10.88 -11.57
C GLY A 417 -13.72 -12.14 -12.04
N ALA A 418 -13.38 -12.68 -13.21
CA ALA A 418 -14.03 -13.88 -13.76
C ALA A 418 -13.52 -15.18 -13.12
N ALA A 419 -14.37 -16.22 -13.16
CA ALA A 419 -14.01 -17.57 -12.74
C ALA A 419 -12.78 -18.09 -13.51
N PRO A 420 -11.86 -18.85 -12.89
CA PRO A 420 -10.60 -19.29 -13.50
C PRO A 420 -10.75 -19.94 -14.88
N GLU A 421 -11.82 -20.69 -15.10
CA GLU A 421 -12.11 -21.41 -16.35
C GLU A 421 -12.51 -20.46 -17.49
N ALA A 422 -13.06 -19.28 -17.16
CA ALA A 422 -13.49 -18.27 -18.13
C ALA A 422 -12.39 -17.26 -18.50
N ARG A 423 -11.34 -17.15 -17.69
CA ARG A 423 -10.29 -16.13 -17.85
C ARG A 423 -9.58 -16.19 -19.19
N GLU A 424 -9.29 -17.39 -19.69
CA GLU A 424 -8.59 -17.54 -20.96
C GLU A 424 -9.47 -17.10 -22.15
N GLY A 425 -10.76 -17.40 -22.11
CA GLY A 425 -11.71 -16.92 -23.12
C GLY A 425 -11.82 -15.40 -23.11
N ARG A 426 -11.95 -14.80 -21.91
CA ARG A 426 -11.94 -13.34 -21.74
C ARG A 426 -10.63 -12.71 -22.22
N PHE A 427 -9.49 -13.34 -21.94
CA PHE A 427 -8.20 -12.86 -22.40
C PHE A 427 -8.12 -12.82 -23.94
N GLN A 428 -8.64 -13.85 -24.60
CA GLN A 428 -8.72 -13.89 -26.05
C GLN A 428 -9.63 -12.78 -26.61
N GLU A 429 -10.78 -12.51 -25.96
CA GLU A 429 -11.65 -11.37 -26.31
C GLU A 429 -10.92 -10.02 -26.21
N ILE A 430 -10.06 -9.84 -25.20
CA ILE A 430 -9.23 -8.62 -25.04
C ILE A 430 -8.26 -8.49 -26.22
N ARG A 431 -7.57 -9.58 -26.58
CA ARG A 431 -6.63 -9.59 -27.72
C ARG A 431 -7.33 -9.29 -29.04
N GLU A 432 -8.54 -9.81 -29.24
CA GLU A 432 -9.40 -9.52 -30.39
C GLU A 432 -9.85 -8.06 -30.42
N ALA A 433 -10.22 -7.49 -29.27
CA ALA A 433 -10.58 -6.08 -29.17
C ALA A 433 -9.40 -5.16 -29.53
N ILE A 434 -8.19 -5.48 -29.05
CA ILE A 434 -6.96 -4.78 -29.42
C ILE A 434 -6.68 -4.94 -30.92
N ALA A 435 -6.77 -6.16 -31.47
CA ALA A 435 -6.57 -6.44 -32.88
C ALA A 435 -7.51 -5.61 -33.77
N LYS A 436 -8.80 -5.57 -33.40
CA LYS A 436 -9.82 -4.78 -34.08
C LYS A 436 -9.52 -3.29 -34.03
N ALA A 437 -9.13 -2.76 -32.88
CA ALA A 437 -8.75 -1.36 -32.72
C ALA A 437 -7.54 -0.99 -33.61
N LEU A 438 -6.63 -1.95 -33.81
CA LEU A 438 -5.44 -1.78 -34.65
C LEU A 438 -5.67 -2.11 -36.12
N SER A 439 -6.85 -2.59 -36.49
CA SER A 439 -7.17 -3.08 -37.84
C SER A 439 -6.20 -4.19 -38.30
N PHE A 440 -5.90 -5.13 -37.41
CA PHE A 440 -5.24 -6.39 -37.79
C PHE A 440 -6.26 -7.35 -38.39
N ASN A 441 -5.90 -8.03 -39.48
CA ASN A 441 -6.77 -9.01 -40.15
C ASN A 441 -6.77 -10.39 -39.47
N GLU A 442 -5.81 -10.67 -38.58
CA GLU A 442 -5.73 -11.91 -37.79
C GLU A 442 -5.11 -11.62 -36.40
N VAL A 443 -5.56 -12.33 -35.37
CA VAL A 443 -4.91 -12.34 -34.03
C VAL A 443 -3.71 -13.28 -34.13
N LEU A 444 -2.50 -12.78 -33.86
CA LEU A 444 -1.25 -13.56 -33.92
C LEU A 444 -1.17 -14.66 -32.86
#